data_AF-A0A540WII5-F1
#
_entry.id   AF-A0A540WII5-F1
#
_cell.length_a   1.000
_cell.length_b   1.000
_cell.length_c   1.000
_cell.angle_alpha   90.00
_cell.angle_beta   90.00
_cell.angle_gamma   90.00
#
_symmetry.space_group_name_H-M   'P 1'
#
loop_
_entity.id
_entity.type
_entity.pdbx_description
1 polymer ?
#
loop_
_entity_poly.entity_id
_entity_poly.type
_entity_poly.pdbx_seq_one_letter_code
_entity_poly.pdbx_strand_id
1 'polypeptide(L)' 'TQLARLMKQAGQSLPDAKPVLEVNPEHALVKKLGGSVHFHDLAHILFDQALLAEGGLPEDPAAYVKRVNALLV' A
#
# COMPACT_ATOMS: atom_id res chain seq x y z
N THR A 1 -8.46 8.81 1.87
CA THR A 1 -9.56 9.34 1.02
C THR A 1 -9.56 10.87 0.93
N GLN A 2 -10.17 11.43 -0.12
CA GLN A 2 -10.28 12.88 -0.34
C GLN A 2 -11.18 13.57 0.71
N LEU A 3 -12.25 12.89 1.16
CA LEU A 3 -13.11 13.34 2.26
C LEU A 3 -12.33 13.51 3.57
N ALA A 4 -11.47 12.53 3.90
CA ALA A 4 -10.61 12.62 5.09
C ALA A 4 -9.66 13.83 5.03
N ARG A 5 -9.12 14.16 3.85
CA ARG A 5 -8.30 15.36 3.69
C ARG A 5 -9.11 16.65 3.93
N LEU A 6 -10.34 16.73 3.40
CA LEU A 6 -11.23 17.88 3.61
C LEU A 6 -11.64 18.06 5.08
N MET A 7 -12.00 16.97 5.77
CA MET A 7 -12.37 17.01 7.19
C MET A 7 -11.19 17.41 8.08
N LYS A 8 -9.99 16.91 7.79
CA LYS A 8 -8.75 17.30 8.50
C LYS A 8 -8.44 18.79 8.31
N GLN A 9 -8.64 19.33 7.11
CA GLN A 9 -8.51 20.77 6.83
C GLN A 9 -9.57 21.62 7.54
N ALA A 10 -10.78 21.08 7.71
CA ALA A 10 -11.86 21.71 8.47
C ALA A 10 -11.71 21.61 10.00
N GLY A 11 -10.60 21.02 10.50
CA GLY A 11 -10.36 20.85 11.93
C GLY A 11 -11.24 19.80 12.61
N GLN A 12 -11.96 18.97 11.85
CA GLN A 12 -12.77 17.89 12.39
C GLN A 12 -11.92 16.63 12.57
N SER A 13 -12.07 15.99 13.73
CA SER A 13 -11.53 14.66 13.96
C SER A 13 -12.24 13.66 13.05
N LEU A 14 -11.45 12.84 12.36
CA LEU A 14 -11.97 11.71 11.63
C LEU A 14 -12.08 10.52 12.56
N PRO A 15 -13.13 9.69 12.43
CA PRO A 15 -13.11 8.35 12.98
C PRO A 15 -11.89 7.60 12.43
N ASP A 16 -11.23 6.78 13.26
CA ASP A 16 -10.19 5.86 12.83
C ASP A 16 -10.80 4.78 11.93
N ALA A 17 -11.01 5.12 10.66
CA ALA A 17 -11.47 4.19 9.64
C ALA A 17 -10.24 3.62 8.92
N LYS A 18 -9.96 2.34 9.13
CA LYS A 18 -8.96 1.62 8.34
C LYS A 18 -9.53 1.40 6.93
N PRO A 19 -8.80 1.77 5.85
CA PRO A 19 -9.24 1.52 4.50
C PRO A 19 -9.29 0.01 4.20
N VAL A 20 -10.12 -0.37 3.24
CA VAL A 20 -10.17 -1.75 2.72
C VAL A 20 -9.13 -1.87 1.62
N LEU A 21 -8.22 -2.83 1.75
CA LEU A 21 -7.27 -3.17 0.69
C LEU A 21 -7.94 -4.14 -0.29
N GLU A 22 -8.14 -3.69 -1.53
CA GLU A 22 -8.65 -4.53 -2.61
C GLU A 22 -7.50 -5.06 -3.46
N VAL A 23 -7.62 -6.33 -3.90
CA VAL A 23 -6.60 -6.98 -4.74
C VAL A 23 -7.25 -7.54 -6.00
N ASN A 24 -6.53 -7.49 -7.11
CA ASN A 24 -6.92 -8.17 -8.35
C ASN A 24 -6.27 -9.56 -8.40
N PRO A 25 -7.02 -10.67 -8.26
CA PRO A 25 -6.46 -12.03 -8.28
C PRO A 25 -5.76 -12.38 -9.59
N GLU A 26 -6.14 -11.72 -10.69
CA GLU A 26 -5.57 -11.99 -12.02
C GLU A 26 -4.22 -11.30 -12.23
N HIS A 27 -3.86 -10.34 -11.38
CA HIS A 27 -2.61 -9.57 -11.53
C HIS A 27 -1.38 -10.43 -11.23
N ALA A 28 -0.34 -10.30 -12.06
CA ALA A 28 0.86 -11.14 -11.99
C ALA A 28 1.57 -11.08 -10.62
N LEU A 29 1.64 -9.91 -9.98
CA LEU A 29 2.23 -9.77 -8.63
C LEU A 29 1.40 -10.43 -7.54
N VAL A 30 0.07 -10.43 -7.67
CA VAL A 30 -0.83 -11.09 -6.70
C VAL A 30 -0.69 -12.60 -6.83
N LYS A 31 -0.65 -13.13 -8.05
CA LYS A 31 -0.37 -14.56 -8.29
C LYS A 31 0.98 -15.00 -7.72
N LYS A 32 2.01 -14.17 -7.85
CA LYS A 32 3.35 -14.42 -7.29
C LYS A 32 3.40 -14.50 -5.77
N LEU A 33 2.38 -14.03 -5.04
CA LEU A 33 2.32 -14.24 -3.60
C LEU A 33 2.22 -15.72 -3.24
N GLY A 34 1.50 -16.50 -4.05
CA GLY A 34 1.27 -17.93 -3.79
C GLY A 34 2.58 -18.71 -3.74
N GLY A 35 2.95 -19.19 -2.55
CA GLY A 35 4.14 -20.04 -2.35
C GLY A 35 5.50 -19.32 -2.46
N SER A 36 5.51 -17.99 -2.53
CA SER A 36 6.77 -17.24 -2.62
C SER A 36 7.50 -17.15 -1.28
N VAL A 37 8.80 -17.41 -1.29
CA VAL A 37 9.70 -17.16 -0.15
C VAL A 37 9.81 -15.67 0.19
N HIS A 38 9.44 -14.79 -0.75
CA HIS A 38 9.40 -13.33 -0.60
C HIS A 38 7.97 -12.82 -0.37
N PHE A 39 7.05 -13.66 0.13
CA PHE A 39 5.65 -13.30 0.35
C PHE A 39 5.49 -11.96 1.08
N HIS A 40 6.24 -11.76 2.16
CA HIS A 40 6.13 -10.56 3.00
C HIS A 40 6.53 -9.30 2.23
N ASP A 41 7.65 -9.34 1.51
CA ASP A 41 8.11 -8.19 0.71
C ASP A 41 7.14 -7.87 -0.42
N LEU A 42 6.64 -8.89 -1.12
CA LEU A 42 5.65 -8.72 -2.19
C LEU A 42 4.33 -8.14 -1.67
N ALA A 43 3.85 -8.62 -0.51
CA ALA A 43 2.63 -8.12 0.11
C ALA A 43 2.78 -6.65 0.53
N HIS A 44 3.94 -6.28 1.11
CA HIS A 44 4.23 -4.89 1.44
C HIS A 44 4.33 -4.00 0.22
N ILE A 45 4.95 -4.45 -0.87
CA ILE A 45 5.00 -3.67 -2.12
C ILE A 45 3.59 -3.41 -2.64
N LEU A 46 2.71 -4.42 -2.67
CA LEU A 46 1.33 -4.26 -3.12
C LEU A 46 0.56 -3.25 -2.25
N PHE A 47 0.73 -3.33 -0.93
CA PHE A 47 0.09 -2.42 0.01
C PHE A 47 0.59 -0.98 -0.15
N ASP A 48 1.91 -0.79 -0.21
CA ASP A 48 2.51 0.54 -0.36
C ASP A 48 2.15 1.17 -1.71
N GLN A 49 2.04 0.37 -2.77
CA GLN A 49 1.54 0.82 -4.07
C GLN A 49 0.08 1.29 -3.99
N ALA A 50 -0.78 0.57 -3.27
CA ALA A 50 -2.17 0.99 -3.06
C ALA A 50 -2.25 2.31 -2.28
N LEU A 51 -1.43 2.48 -1.23
CA LEU A 51 -1.34 3.74 -0.48
C LEU A 51 -0.91 4.90 -1.38
N LEU A 52 0.13 4.71 -2.19
CA LEU A 52 0.61 5.71 -3.13
C LEU A 52 -0.47 6.10 -4.15
N ALA A 53 -1.21 5.12 -4.68
CA ALA A 53 -2.29 5.35 -5.63
C ALA A 53 -3.46 6.17 -5.03
N GLU A 54 -3.74 6.03 -3.73
CA GLU A 54 -4.71 6.89 -3.02
C GLU A 54 -4.18 8.31 -2.69
N GLY A 55 -2.92 8.59 -3.04
CA GLY A 55 -2.21 9.82 -2.68
C GLY A 55 -1.75 9.85 -1.22
N GLY A 56 -1.67 8.70 -0.58
CA GLY A 56 -0.98 8.50 0.70
C GLY A 56 0.51 8.28 0.49
N LEU A 57 1.25 8.19 1.59
CA LEU A 57 2.65 7.80 1.59
C LEU A 57 2.79 6.52 2.43
N PRO A 58 3.68 5.59 2.06
CA PRO A 58 4.10 4.52 2.94
C PRO A 58 4.62 5.09 4.25
N GLU A 59 4.45 4.34 5.34
CA GLU A 59 4.97 4.73 6.65
C GLU A 59 6.51 4.85 6.64
N ASP A 60 7.17 3.94 5.91
CA ASP A 60 8.61 3.98 5.65
C ASP A 60 8.89 3.96 4.13
N PRO A 61 9.02 5.14 3.49
CA PRO A 61 9.33 5.24 2.06
C PRO A 61 10.67 4.60 1.67
N ALA A 62 11.67 4.62 2.55
CA ALA A 62 12.98 4.05 2.26
C ALA A 62 12.92 2.52 2.23
N ALA A 63 12.19 1.92 3.17
CA ALA A 63 11.94 0.48 3.16
C ALA A 63 11.16 0.04 1.92
N TYR A 64 10.17 0.82 1.47
CA TYR A 64 9.45 0.56 0.22
C TYR A 64 10.41 0.51 -0.99
N VAL A 65 11.23 1.55 -1.17
CA VAL A 65 12.21 1.61 -2.27
C VAL A 65 13.20 0.44 -2.21
N LYS A 66 13.66 0.09 -1.01
CA LYS A 66 14.56 -1.06 -0.80
C LYS A 66 13.90 -2.38 -1.23
N ARG A 67 12.63 -2.62 -0.87
CA ARG A 67 11.87 -3.82 -1.28
C ARG A 67 11.70 -3.89 -2.79
N VAL A 68 11.32 -2.79 -3.44
CA VAL A 68 11.16 -2.74 -4.90
C VAL A 68 12.48 -3.04 -5.60
N ASN A 69 13.57 -2.41 -5.17
CA ASN A 69 14.90 -2.63 -5.76
C ASN A 69 15.36 -4.09 -5.59
N ALA A 70 15.08 -4.72 -4.44
CA ALA A 70 15.44 -6.12 -4.21
C ALA A 70 14.73 -7.12 -5.16
N LEU A 71 13.65 -6.72 -5.85
CA LEU A 71 12.96 -7.55 -6.83
C LEU A 71 13.35 -7.28 -8.29
N LEU A 72 14.13 -6.22 -8.54
CA LEU A 72 14.55 -5.82 -9.90
C LEU A 72 15.98 -6.28 -10.24
N VAL A 73 16.75 -6.74 -9.25
CA VAL A 73 18.14 -7.21 -9.39
C VAL A 73 18.18 -8.71 -9.67
#